data_AF-A0A6P2E5R7-F1
#
_entry.id   AF-A0A6P2E5R7-F1
#
_cell.length_a   1.000
_cell.length_b   1.000
_cell.length_c   1.000
_cell.angle_alpha   90.00
_cell.angle_beta   90.00
_cell.angle_gamma   90.00
#
_symmetry.space_group_name_H-M   'P 1'
#
loop_
_entity.id
_entity.type
_entity.pdbx_description
1 polymer ?
#
loop_
_entity_poly.entity_id
_entity_poly.type
_entity_poly.pdbx_seq_one_letter_code
_entity_poly.pdbx_strand_id
1 'polypeptide(L)'
;MNKTVHTTIRSSLALVLAAGSLALPSLGAAQGTESGYLRERAVCDGVLQDRNACLREAGAARYEAGRGGLTSAPPTTYEQNALARCALQPPADRSACEARMRGTGTTSVEGSVLGGGLIRETVTPIPAPVQ
;
A
#
# COMPACT_ATOMS: atom_id res chain seq x y z
N MET A 1 -45.37 26.09 50.84
CA MET A 1 -45.85 24.71 51.08
C MET A 1 -46.53 24.21 49.81
N ASN A 2 -45.93 23.15 49.23
CA ASN A 2 -46.37 22.15 48.24
C ASN A 2 -47.72 22.38 47.53
N LYS A 3 -47.83 22.16 46.21
CA LYS A 3 -47.63 20.84 45.58
C LYS A 3 -47.21 20.91 44.10
N THR A 4 -46.43 19.90 43.75
CA THR A 4 -45.82 19.48 42.49
C THR A 4 -46.82 18.82 41.52
N VAL A 5 -46.53 19.02 40.22
CA VAL A 5 -46.57 18.04 39.10
C VAL A 5 -47.93 17.54 38.59
N HIS A 6 -48.19 17.75 37.30
CA HIS A 6 -48.53 16.68 36.35
C HIS A 6 -48.39 17.15 34.88
N THR A 7 -47.43 16.52 34.19
CA THR A 7 -47.56 15.87 32.86
C THR A 7 -48.20 16.64 31.71
N THR A 8 -47.41 16.92 30.67
CA THR A 8 -47.83 16.69 29.28
C THR A 8 -46.69 16.15 28.44
N ILE A 9 -47.00 15.06 27.77
CA ILE A 9 -46.19 14.24 26.86
C ILE A 9 -46.40 14.80 25.43
N ARG A 10 -45.42 14.58 24.56
CA ARG A 10 -45.46 14.53 23.07
C ARG A 10 -44.93 15.77 22.33
N SER A 11 -43.77 15.63 21.70
CA SER A 11 -43.69 15.55 20.23
C SER A 11 -42.28 15.30 19.74
N SER A 12 -42.16 14.21 19.00
CA SER A 12 -41.02 13.83 18.16
C SER A 12 -40.94 14.73 16.94
N LEU A 13 -39.75 15.20 16.54
CA LEU A 13 -39.39 15.30 15.12
C LEU A 13 -37.87 15.36 14.97
N ALA A 14 -37.32 14.31 14.36
CA ALA A 14 -35.94 14.19 13.96
C ALA A 14 -35.64 15.09 12.76
N LEU A 15 -34.48 15.75 12.76
CA LEU A 15 -33.90 16.35 11.57
C LEU A 15 -32.51 15.76 11.36
N VAL A 16 -32.44 14.69 10.58
CA VAL A 16 -31.21 14.13 10.04
C VAL A 16 -30.82 14.97 8.83
N LEU A 17 -29.78 15.80 8.95
CA LEU A 17 -29.17 16.46 7.80
C LEU A 17 -27.99 15.60 7.32
N ALA A 18 -28.20 14.97 6.16
CA ALA A 18 -27.16 14.35 5.36
C ALA A 18 -26.28 15.43 4.72
N ALA A 19 -24.97 15.34 4.93
CA ALA A 19 -23.97 15.98 4.09
C ALA A 19 -22.96 14.91 3.67
N GLY A 20 -23.12 14.42 2.45
CA GLY A 20 -22.19 13.50 1.81
C GLY A 20 -20.93 14.25 1.36
N SER A 21 -19.83 14.02 2.07
CA SER A 21 -18.50 14.43 1.64
C SER A 21 -17.85 13.29 0.87
N LEU A 22 -18.00 13.26 -0.45
CA LEU A 22 -17.12 12.49 -1.32
C LEU A 22 -15.77 13.21 -1.38
N ALA A 23 -14.88 12.92 -0.44
CA ALA A 23 -13.48 13.30 -0.56
C ALA A 23 -12.80 12.36 -1.55
N LEU A 24 -12.26 12.91 -2.64
CA LEU A 24 -11.43 12.19 -3.60
C LEU A 24 -10.24 11.53 -2.88
N PRO A 25 -9.80 10.32 -3.27
CA PRO A 25 -8.51 9.82 -2.83
C PRO A 25 -7.42 10.68 -3.49
N SER A 26 -6.75 11.51 -2.69
CA SER A 26 -5.51 12.16 -3.08
C SER A 26 -4.44 11.07 -3.27
N LEU A 27 -4.25 10.63 -4.51
CA LEU A 27 -2.99 10.02 -4.94
C LEU A 27 -1.94 11.14 -5.01
N GLY A 28 -1.62 11.70 -3.85
CA GLY A 28 -0.56 12.68 -3.70
C GLY A 28 0.76 11.96 -3.80
N ALA A 29 1.49 12.19 -4.89
CA ALA A 29 2.94 12.09 -4.84
C ALA A 29 3.39 12.77 -3.55
N ALA A 30 4.21 12.10 -2.74
CA ALA A 30 4.79 12.70 -1.55
C ALA A 30 5.65 13.89 -1.98
N GLN A 31 5.02 15.05 -2.15
CA GLN A 31 5.74 16.31 -2.26
C GLN A 31 6.59 16.40 -0.99
N GLY A 32 7.86 16.79 -1.13
CA GLY A 32 8.82 16.83 -0.03
C GLY A 32 8.40 17.80 1.08
N THR A 33 7.40 17.44 1.86
CA THR A 33 6.88 18.24 2.95
C THR A 33 7.82 18.13 4.12
N GLU A 34 7.92 19.21 4.90
CA GLU A 34 8.65 19.20 6.17
C GLU A 34 8.18 18.04 7.06
N SER A 35 6.88 17.74 7.04
CA SER A 35 6.30 16.63 7.80
C SER A 35 6.80 15.25 7.35
N GLY A 36 7.08 15.03 6.06
CA GLY A 36 7.66 13.80 5.54
C GLY A 36 9.11 13.62 6.00
N TYR A 37 9.90 14.69 5.85
CA TYR A 37 11.29 14.70 6.30
C TYR A 37 11.44 14.45 7.81
N LEU A 38 10.61 15.09 8.64
CA LEU A 38 10.64 14.88 10.10
C LEU A 38 10.30 13.42 10.46
N ARG A 39 9.38 12.79 9.72
CA ARG A 39 9.04 11.38 9.91
C ARG A 39 10.21 10.47 9.55
N GLU A 40 10.89 10.71 8.43
CA GLU A 40 12.06 9.93 8.01
C GLU A 40 13.21 10.04 9.02
N ARG A 41 13.49 11.25 9.52
CA ARG A 41 14.50 11.46 10.57
C ARG A 41 14.19 10.70 11.86
N ALA A 42 12.92 10.61 12.26
CA ALA A 42 12.52 9.92 13.48
C ALA A 42 12.85 8.42 13.46
N VAL A 43 12.96 7.81 12.27
CA VAL A 43 13.35 6.40 12.11
C VAL A 43 14.87 6.19 12.25
N CYS A 44 15.68 7.24 12.06
CA CYS A 44 17.13 7.14 12.05
C CYS A 44 17.76 6.81 13.41
N ASP A 45 17.03 6.93 14.51
CA ASP A 45 17.51 6.58 15.85
C ASP A 45 17.48 5.06 16.15
N GLY A 46 17.11 4.23 15.17
CA GLY A 46 17.19 2.77 15.27
C GLY A 46 18.63 2.21 15.30
N VAL A 47 18.79 1.04 15.91
CA VAL A 47 20.11 0.42 16.19
C VAL A 47 20.64 -0.41 15.00
N LEU A 48 19.81 -0.69 14.00
CA LEU A 48 20.12 -1.60 12.89
C LEU A 48 20.74 -0.91 11.66
N GLN A 49 20.86 0.42 11.67
CA GLN A 49 21.41 1.20 10.56
C GLN A 49 22.43 2.23 11.06
N ASP A 50 23.36 2.63 10.20
CA ASP A 50 24.24 3.76 10.49
C ASP A 50 23.43 5.06 10.53
N ARG A 51 23.34 5.67 11.72
CA ARG A 51 22.54 6.88 11.94
C ARG A 51 22.95 8.03 11.03
N ASN A 52 24.24 8.23 10.82
CA ASN A 52 24.74 9.31 9.99
C ASN A 52 24.39 9.10 8.51
N ALA A 53 24.48 7.86 8.02
CA ALA A 53 24.02 7.49 6.69
C ALA A 53 22.52 7.72 6.57
N CYS A 54 21.71 7.25 7.52
CA CYS A 54 20.26 7.48 7.50
C CYS A 54 19.90 8.97 7.41
N LEU A 55 20.54 9.82 8.22
CA LEU A 55 20.29 11.27 8.17
C LEU A 55 20.73 11.91 6.85
N ARG A 56 21.81 11.42 6.23
CA ARG A 56 22.23 11.86 4.89
C ARG A 56 21.20 11.44 3.83
N GLU A 57 20.73 10.20 3.85
CA GLU A 57 19.73 9.71 2.90
C GLU A 57 18.40 10.45 3.05
N ALA A 58 17.93 10.70 4.28
CA ALA A 58 16.73 11.51 4.52
C ALA A 58 16.89 12.96 4.01
N GLY A 59 18.08 13.55 4.16
CA GLY A 59 18.39 14.86 3.60
C GLY A 59 18.40 14.86 2.08
N ALA A 60 18.99 13.84 1.46
CA ALA A 60 19.02 13.66 0.01
C ALA A 60 17.60 13.46 -0.56
N ALA A 61 16.79 12.63 0.10
CA ALA A 61 15.39 12.41 -0.27
C ALA A 61 14.58 13.71 -0.22
N ARG A 62 14.71 14.51 0.86
CA ARG A 62 14.08 15.83 0.95
C ARG A 62 14.53 16.77 -0.17
N TYR A 63 15.83 16.80 -0.45
CA TYR A 63 16.39 17.66 -1.51
C TYR A 63 15.82 17.31 -2.88
N GLU A 64 15.80 16.02 -3.25
CA GLU A 64 15.23 15.56 -4.51
C GLU A 64 13.71 15.76 -4.56
N ALA A 65 13.00 15.52 -3.46
CA ALA A 65 11.56 15.75 -3.38
C ALA A 65 11.19 17.22 -3.63
N GLY A 66 11.97 18.16 -3.08
CA GLY A 66 11.79 19.60 -3.33
C GLY A 66 12.02 20.01 -4.78
N ARG A 67 12.83 19.25 -5.52
CA ARG A 67 13.10 19.46 -6.95
C ARG A 67 12.23 18.60 -7.87
N GLY A 68 11.32 17.80 -7.31
CA GLY A 68 10.47 16.88 -8.05
C GLY A 68 11.19 15.66 -8.64
N GLY A 69 12.39 15.33 -8.15
CA GLY A 69 13.19 14.18 -8.60
C GLY A 69 12.69 12.83 -8.10
N LEU A 70 11.90 12.81 -7.01
CA LEU A 70 11.26 11.59 -6.52
C LEU A 70 10.03 11.24 -7.38
N THR A 71 10.29 10.54 -8.47
CA THR A 71 9.25 10.07 -9.40
C THR A 71 9.13 8.55 -9.35
N SER A 72 7.92 8.06 -9.65
CA SER A 72 7.66 6.64 -9.84
C SER A 72 7.43 6.37 -11.31
N ALA A 73 7.89 5.22 -11.79
CA ALA A 73 7.53 4.75 -13.11
C ALA A 73 6.02 4.43 -13.17
N PRO A 74 5.39 4.44 -14.36
CA PRO A 74 4.03 3.97 -14.52
C PRO A 74 3.88 2.51 -14.04
N PRO A 75 2.71 2.10 -13.52
CA PRO A 75 2.44 0.72 -13.10
C PRO A 75 2.79 -0.33 -14.16
N THR A 76 2.54 0.00 -15.42
CA THR A 76 2.85 -0.85 -16.58
C THR A 76 4.34 -1.16 -16.72
N THR A 77 5.23 -0.23 -16.34
CA THR A 77 6.68 -0.45 -16.38
C THR A 77 7.10 -1.47 -15.33
N TYR A 78 6.51 -1.41 -14.13
CA TYR A 78 6.80 -2.40 -13.09
C TYR A 78 6.32 -3.80 -13.47
N GLU A 79 5.15 -3.90 -14.11
CA GLU A 79 4.65 -5.19 -14.63
C GLU A 79 5.54 -5.73 -15.75
N GLN A 80 5.93 -4.89 -16.71
CA GLN A 80 6.85 -5.30 -17.79
C GLN A 80 8.18 -5.81 -17.22
N ASN A 81 8.78 -5.09 -16.27
CA ASN A 81 10.00 -5.51 -15.59
C ASN A 81 9.80 -6.83 -14.83
N ALA A 82 8.62 -7.06 -14.26
CA ALA A 82 8.28 -8.31 -13.60
C ALA A 82 8.22 -9.49 -14.59
N LEU A 83 7.56 -9.31 -15.72
CA LEU A 83 7.41 -10.34 -16.74
C LEU A 83 8.71 -10.58 -17.54
N ALA A 84 9.56 -9.56 -17.69
CA ALA A 84 10.87 -9.70 -18.31
C ALA A 84 11.74 -10.74 -17.57
N ARG A 85 11.61 -10.86 -16.23
CA ARG A 85 12.29 -11.89 -15.45
C ARG A 85 11.80 -13.30 -15.76
N CYS A 86 10.54 -13.47 -16.15
CA CYS A 86 10.00 -14.76 -16.56
C CYS A 86 10.52 -15.23 -17.93
N ALA A 87 11.04 -14.32 -18.77
CA ALA A 87 11.63 -14.68 -20.05
C ALA A 87 12.92 -15.53 -19.91
N LEU A 88 13.54 -15.55 -18.72
CA LEU A 88 14.73 -16.35 -18.41
C LEU A 88 14.40 -17.79 -17.98
N GLN A 89 13.12 -18.11 -17.76
CA GLN A 89 12.71 -19.46 -17.39
C GLN A 89 12.74 -20.42 -18.59
N PRO A 90 12.93 -21.72 -18.36
CA PRO A 90 12.71 -22.73 -19.39
C PRO A 90 11.33 -22.56 -20.06
N PRO A 91 11.18 -22.87 -21.36
CA PRO A 91 9.92 -22.67 -22.06
C PRO A 91 8.70 -23.32 -21.39
N ALA A 92 8.90 -24.48 -20.74
CA ALA A 92 7.84 -25.19 -20.01
C ALA A 92 7.36 -24.45 -18.76
N ASP A 93 8.23 -23.67 -18.10
CA ASP A 93 7.95 -23.03 -16.81
C ASP A 93 7.53 -21.56 -16.96
N ARG A 94 7.72 -20.98 -18.16
CA ARG A 94 7.47 -19.56 -18.41
C ARG A 94 6.02 -19.15 -18.12
N SER A 95 5.05 -19.93 -18.59
CA SER A 95 3.62 -19.64 -18.38
C SER A 95 3.26 -19.64 -16.89
N ALA A 96 3.80 -20.58 -16.13
CA ALA A 96 3.61 -20.67 -14.69
C ALA A 96 4.26 -19.49 -13.95
N CYS A 97 5.47 -19.07 -14.36
CA CYS A 97 6.12 -17.87 -13.81
C CYS A 97 5.26 -16.62 -14.04
N GLU A 98 4.79 -16.43 -15.27
CA GLU A 98 3.98 -15.26 -15.62
C GLU A 98 2.65 -15.26 -14.85
N ALA A 99 2.00 -16.41 -14.69
CA ALA A 99 0.77 -16.56 -13.90
C ALA A 99 1.01 -16.17 -12.42
N ARG A 100 2.12 -16.63 -11.83
CA ARG A 100 2.53 -16.28 -10.47
C ARG A 100 2.80 -14.79 -10.29
N MET A 101 3.48 -14.17 -11.26
CA MET A 101 3.79 -12.73 -11.21
C MET A 101 2.54 -11.86 -11.40
N ARG A 102 1.60 -12.28 -12.24
CA ARG A 102 0.30 -11.62 -12.42
C ARG A 102 -0.69 -11.89 -11.29
N GLY A 103 -0.40 -12.87 -10.42
CA GLY A 103 -1.31 -13.26 -9.34
C GLY A 103 -2.58 -13.97 -9.83
N THR A 104 -2.53 -14.59 -11.02
CA THR A 104 -3.68 -15.33 -11.58
C THR A 104 -3.76 -16.74 -11.00
N GLY A 105 -4.95 -17.37 -11.05
CA GLY A 105 -5.18 -18.72 -10.53
C GLY A 105 -5.17 -18.75 -8.99
N THR A 106 -4.86 -19.91 -8.42
CA THR A 106 -4.69 -20.10 -6.97
C THR A 106 -3.29 -19.65 -6.55
N THR A 107 -3.07 -18.33 -6.52
CA THR A 107 -1.82 -17.71 -6.09
C THR A 107 -1.94 -17.07 -4.71
N SER A 108 -1.04 -17.42 -3.78
CA SER A 108 -0.88 -16.77 -2.47
C SER A 108 0.38 -15.89 -2.46
N VAL A 109 0.37 -14.85 -1.61
CA VAL A 109 1.52 -13.97 -1.37
C VAL A 109 1.76 -13.87 0.13
N GLU A 110 2.98 -14.14 0.55
CA GLU A 110 3.39 -14.09 1.96
C GLU A 110 4.64 -13.20 2.13
N GLY A 111 4.77 -12.58 3.29
CA GLY A 111 5.91 -11.72 3.64
C GLY A 111 5.62 -10.22 3.51
N SER A 112 6.68 -9.42 3.53
CA SER A 112 6.59 -7.97 3.36
C SER A 112 7.90 -7.40 2.83
N VAL A 113 7.83 -6.25 2.17
CA VAL A 113 9.02 -5.54 1.67
C VAL A 113 9.97 -5.20 2.82
N LEU A 114 9.44 -4.71 3.95
CA LEU A 114 10.25 -4.41 5.14
C LEU A 114 10.81 -5.67 5.82
N GLY A 115 10.10 -6.80 5.72
CA GLY A 115 10.51 -8.09 6.27
C GLY A 115 11.48 -8.88 5.38
N GLY A 116 11.98 -8.30 4.29
CA GLY A 116 13.00 -8.91 3.44
C GLY A 116 12.49 -9.52 2.13
N GLY A 117 11.19 -9.52 1.87
CA GLY A 117 10.66 -9.94 0.58
C GLY A 117 9.22 -10.42 0.59
N LEU A 118 8.72 -10.66 -0.62
CA LEU A 118 7.42 -11.30 -0.87
C LEU A 118 7.65 -12.64 -1.55
N ILE A 119 7.11 -13.71 -0.97
CA ILE A 119 7.07 -15.04 -1.57
C ILE A 119 5.72 -15.21 -2.26
N ARG A 120 5.74 -15.74 -3.48
CA ARG A 120 4.54 -16.02 -4.28
C ARG A 120 4.50 -17.50 -4.58
N GLU A 121 3.37 -18.13 -4.29
CA GLU A 121 3.14 -19.53 -4.57
C GLU A 121 1.89 -19.66 -5.44
N THR A 122 1.94 -20.49 -6.47
CA THR A 122 0.81 -20.76 -7.35
C THR A 122 0.61 -22.26 -7.45
N VAL A 123 -0.55 -22.75 -7.02
CA VAL A 123 -0.91 -24.17 -7.11
C VAL A 123 -1.56 -24.41 -8.47
N THR A 124 -1.04 -25.35 -9.26
CA THR A 124 -1.64 -25.76 -10.53
C THR A 124 -2.11 -27.21 -10.42
N PRO A 125 -3.42 -27.49 -10.41
CA PRO A 125 -3.92 -28.86 -10.37
C PRO A 125 -3.67 -29.56 -11.72
N ILE A 126 -3.15 -30.78 -11.67
CA ILE A 126 -2.97 -31.62 -12.86
C ILE A 126 -4.17 -32.57 -12.95
N PRO A 127 -4.92 -32.60 -14.07
CA PRO A 127 -6.01 -33.54 -14.25
C PRO A 127 -5.54 -35.00 -14.11
N ALA A 128 -6.37 -35.84 -13.50
CA ALA A 128 -6.10 -37.28 -13.48
C ALA A 128 -6.08 -37.81 -14.92
N PRO A 129 -5.15 -38.72 -15.28
CA PRO A 129 -5.15 -39.34 -16.58
C PRO A 129 -6.47 -40.08 -16.80
N VAL A 130 -7.11 -39.84 -17.95
CA VAL A 130 -8.26 -40.63 -18.40
C VAL A 130 -7.81 -42.08 -18.59
N GLN A 131 -8.50 -43.00 -17.91
CA GLN A 131 -8.31 -44.44 -18.04
C GLN A 131 -9.08 -44.97 -19.24
#